data_AF-A0A0N0LTQ4-F1
#
_entry.id   AF-A0A0N0LTQ4-F1
#
_cell.length_a   1.000
_cell.length_b   1.000
_cell.length_c   1.000
_cell.angle_alpha   90.00
_cell.angle_beta   90.00
_cell.angle_gamma   90.00
#
_symmetry.space_group_name_H-M   'P 1'
#
loop_
_entity.id
_entity.type
_entity.pdbx_description
1 polymer ?
#
loop_
_entity_poly.entity_id
_entity_poly.type
_entity_poly.pdbx_seq_one_letter_code
_entity_poly.pdbx_strand_id
1 'polypeptide(L)'
;MRWIVFFLFATMAFALPKVEFKNSCVPLEKFNDTQKEVLLRSYLAGYQFGFGYTLAAIAWKESCAGEYKMNFQDPSAGIFHAYIPGVIKRYPKLKQNGFTQNMVGAMLVEDDKFAAQIAISELKFWDKIHKGNWRNIVKSYNKGYSWQKNLQSNIQAEKYYADIAKKVKQLQEYFASNELDETALKIPQEKLQNIEYYANLETQKEKEPLLLPIYQIGTEFAAPLKKNKTILKEFELMEDY
;
A
#
# COMPACT_ATOMS: atom_id res chain seq x y z
N MET A 1 -17.01 74.35 -10.13
CA MET A 1 -17.23 73.17 -9.26
C MET A 1 -16.87 71.91 -10.03
N ARG A 2 -15.78 71.22 -9.68
CA ARG A 2 -15.45 69.88 -10.20
C ARG A 2 -15.11 69.00 -9.01
N TRP A 3 -15.99 68.06 -8.68
CA TRP A 3 -15.74 67.02 -7.69
C TRP A 3 -15.13 65.82 -8.42
N ILE A 4 -13.91 65.44 -8.05
CA ILE A 4 -13.27 64.21 -8.51
C ILE A 4 -13.57 63.14 -7.45
N VAL A 5 -14.35 62.13 -7.84
CA VAL A 5 -14.61 60.94 -7.02
C VAL A 5 -13.52 59.91 -7.34
N PHE A 6 -12.66 59.62 -6.37
CA PHE A 6 -11.69 58.52 -6.47
C PHE A 6 -12.38 57.21 -6.07
N PHE A 7 -12.59 56.33 -7.05
CA PHE A 7 -12.96 54.93 -6.79
C PHE A 7 -11.69 54.14 -6.42
N LEU A 8 -11.55 53.79 -5.14
CA LEU A 8 -10.55 52.84 -4.66
C LEU A 8 -11.03 51.42 -4.99
N PHE A 9 -10.48 50.85 -6.06
CA PHE A 9 -10.58 49.42 -6.33
C PHE A 9 -9.69 48.66 -5.32
N ALA A 10 -10.29 48.16 -4.24
CA ALA A 10 -9.65 47.22 -3.35
C ALA A 10 -9.54 45.85 -4.05
N THR A 11 -8.39 45.57 -4.66
CA THR A 11 -8.08 44.25 -5.20
C THR A 11 -7.77 43.31 -4.04
N MET A 12 -8.73 42.47 -3.64
CA MET A 12 -8.42 41.32 -2.79
C MET A 12 -7.58 40.33 -3.59
N ALA A 13 -6.27 40.32 -3.35
CA ALA A 13 -5.38 39.28 -3.83
C ALA A 13 -5.63 38.01 -3.00
N PHE A 14 -6.39 37.06 -3.54
CA PHE A 14 -6.47 35.72 -2.96
C PHE A 14 -5.10 35.04 -3.16
N ALA A 15 -4.29 34.99 -2.10
CA ALA A 15 -3.06 34.23 -2.11
C ALA A 15 -3.40 32.74 -2.26
N LEU A 16 -2.91 32.11 -3.32
CA LEU A 16 -3.04 30.67 -3.52
C LEU A 16 -2.43 29.94 -2.31
N PRO A 17 -3.07 28.87 -1.80
CA PRO A 17 -2.52 28.10 -0.70
C PRO A 17 -1.13 27.59 -1.09
N LYS A 18 -0.12 27.92 -0.29
CA LYS A 18 1.24 27.37 -0.46
C LYS A 18 1.19 25.88 -0.15
N VAL A 19 1.33 25.05 -1.17
CA VAL A 19 1.50 23.60 -0.99
C VAL A 19 2.90 23.38 -0.41
N GLU A 20 2.98 23.00 0.85
CA GLU A 20 4.22 22.64 1.52
C GLU A 20 4.56 21.17 1.23
N PHE A 21 5.61 20.93 0.44
CA PHE A 21 6.11 19.59 0.20
C PHE A 21 6.91 19.09 1.42
N LYS A 22 6.32 18.21 2.23
CA LYS A 22 6.99 17.58 3.38
C LYS A 22 7.68 16.30 2.93
N ASN A 23 9.01 16.24 3.08
CA ASN A 23 9.83 15.08 2.70
C ASN A 23 9.97 14.03 3.82
N SER A 24 8.96 13.88 4.67
CA SER A 24 8.98 12.89 5.75
C SER A 24 7.58 12.50 6.19
N CYS A 25 7.44 11.26 6.66
CA CYS A 25 6.23 10.82 7.33
C CYS A 25 6.09 11.56 8.67
N VAL A 26 4.87 12.00 8.96
CA VAL A 26 4.54 12.61 10.26
C VAL A 26 4.60 11.56 11.39
N PRO A 27 4.78 11.97 12.65
CA PRO A 27 4.71 11.03 13.77
C PRO A 27 3.27 10.57 14.04
N LEU A 28 3.10 9.44 14.73
CA LEU A 28 1.81 8.76 14.92
C LEU A 28 0.73 9.67 15.52
N GLU A 29 1.10 10.59 16.42
CA GLU A 29 0.18 11.50 17.09
C GLU A 29 -0.45 12.51 16.12
N LYS A 30 0.17 12.71 14.95
CA LYS A 30 -0.29 13.61 13.89
C LYS A 30 -0.95 12.87 12.72
N PHE A 31 -1.14 11.55 12.82
CA PHE A 31 -1.83 10.79 11.78
C PHE A 31 -3.29 11.22 11.69
N ASN A 32 -3.77 11.40 10.46
CA ASN A 32 -5.19 11.60 10.20
C ASN A 32 -5.97 10.28 10.40
N ASP A 33 -7.30 10.37 10.35
CA ASP A 33 -8.17 9.21 10.61
C ASP A 33 -7.99 8.09 9.58
N THR A 34 -7.72 8.43 8.32
CA THR A 34 -7.42 7.45 7.26
C THR A 34 -6.13 6.69 7.54
N GLN A 35 -5.06 7.37 7.96
CA GLN A 35 -3.80 6.73 8.33
C GLN A 35 -3.96 5.83 9.55
N LYS A 36 -4.71 6.27 10.57
CA LYS A 36 -5.03 5.45 11.75
C LYS A 36 -5.86 4.22 11.37
N GLU A 37 -6.82 4.36 10.47
CA GLU A 37 -7.59 3.25 9.94
C GLU A 37 -6.71 2.25 9.17
N VAL A 38 -5.78 2.73 8.35
CA VAL A 38 -4.82 1.86 7.66
C VAL A 38 -3.97 1.06 8.65
N LEU A 39 -3.51 1.67 9.74
CA LEU A 39 -2.78 0.95 10.80
C LEU A 39 -3.64 -0.14 11.44
N LEU A 40 -4.90 0.17 11.78
CA LEU A 40 -5.82 -0.80 12.38
C LEU A 40 -6.13 -1.95 11.41
N ARG A 41 -6.45 -1.65 10.14
CA ARG A 41 -6.72 -2.67 9.12
C ARG A 41 -5.50 -3.55 8.88
N SER A 42 -4.30 -2.97 8.84
CA SER A 42 -3.04 -3.71 8.71
C SER A 42 -2.80 -4.61 9.92
N TYR A 43 -3.08 -4.13 11.13
CA TYR A 43 -3.01 -4.93 12.34
C TYR A 43 -3.94 -6.14 12.26
N LEU A 44 -5.22 -5.91 11.94
CA LEU A 44 -6.21 -6.97 11.85
C LEU A 44 -5.88 -7.99 10.77
N ALA A 45 -5.41 -7.55 9.60
CA ALA A 45 -5.02 -8.43 8.50
C ALA A 45 -3.87 -9.38 8.91
N GLY A 46 -2.89 -8.90 9.67
CA GLY A 46 -1.76 -9.70 10.13
C GLY A 46 -2.00 -10.48 11.43
N TYR A 47 -3.05 -10.16 12.19
CA TYR A 47 -3.24 -10.64 13.56
C TYR A 47 -3.27 -12.17 13.68
N GLN A 48 -4.11 -12.84 12.88
CA GLN A 48 -4.26 -14.29 12.90
C GLN A 48 -2.97 -15.07 12.54
N PHE A 49 -2.01 -14.41 11.90
CA PHE A 49 -0.73 -14.99 11.51
C PHE A 49 0.42 -14.62 12.46
N GLY A 50 0.13 -13.95 13.58
CA GLY A 50 1.15 -13.44 14.50
C GLY A 50 1.89 -12.20 13.98
N PHE A 51 1.43 -11.59 12.89
CA PHE A 51 2.07 -10.43 12.27
C PHE A 51 1.34 -9.11 12.47
N GLY A 52 0.29 -9.03 13.29
CA GLY A 52 -0.56 -7.83 13.38
C GLY A 52 0.23 -6.53 13.62
N TYR A 53 0.94 -6.41 14.74
CA TYR A 53 1.77 -5.24 15.00
C TYR A 53 2.89 -5.05 13.96
N THR A 54 3.46 -6.15 13.45
CA THR A 54 4.52 -6.10 12.43
C THR A 54 4.00 -5.49 11.13
N LEU A 55 2.83 -5.92 10.65
CA LEU A 55 2.24 -5.49 9.41
C LEU A 55 1.78 -4.02 9.50
N ALA A 56 1.20 -3.61 10.63
CA ALA A 56 0.91 -2.20 10.89
C ALA A 56 2.17 -1.33 10.93
N ALA A 57 3.25 -1.80 11.55
CA ALA A 57 4.53 -1.09 11.56
C ALA A 57 5.15 -0.98 10.14
N ILE A 58 5.00 -2.01 9.31
CA ILE A 58 5.41 -1.98 7.90
C ILE A 58 4.58 -0.96 7.11
N ALA A 59 3.25 -0.95 7.25
CA ALA A 59 2.40 0.07 6.62
C ALA A 59 2.83 1.49 6.97
N TRP A 60 3.13 1.74 8.25
CA TRP A 60 3.69 3.02 8.69
C TRP A 60 5.03 3.30 8.00
N LYS A 61 5.96 2.34 8.06
CA LYS A 61 7.32 2.53 7.55
C LYS A 61 7.37 2.77 6.05
N GLU A 62 6.61 2.00 5.29
CA GLU A 62 6.74 1.92 3.85
C GLU A 62 5.98 3.06 3.16
N SER A 63 4.72 3.30 3.55
CA SER A 63 3.85 4.26 2.85
C SER A 63 3.33 5.41 3.70
N CYS A 64 3.89 5.61 4.90
CA CYS A 64 3.31 6.51 5.90
C CYS A 64 1.84 6.18 6.17
N ALA A 65 1.54 4.90 6.36
CA ALA A 65 0.20 4.36 6.55
C ALA A 65 -0.76 4.71 5.40
N GLY A 66 -0.30 4.52 4.17
CA GLY A 66 -1.12 4.63 2.96
C GLY A 66 -1.13 5.99 2.26
N GLU A 67 -0.44 6.99 2.80
CA GLU A 67 -0.30 8.32 2.18
C GLU A 67 0.52 8.26 0.88
N TYR A 68 1.64 7.53 0.89
CA TYR A 68 2.58 7.44 -0.21
C TYR A 68 2.73 5.99 -0.66
N LYS A 69 1.86 5.52 -1.56
CA LYS A 69 1.83 4.10 -1.98
C LYS A 69 2.73 3.76 -3.18
N MET A 70 3.53 4.71 -3.67
CA MET A 70 4.38 4.54 -4.86
C MET A 70 5.84 4.80 -4.53
N ASN A 71 6.73 3.90 -4.94
CA ASN A 71 8.17 4.11 -4.88
C ASN A 71 8.77 3.98 -6.28
N PHE A 72 9.36 5.08 -6.76
CA PHE A 72 9.99 5.13 -8.08
C PHE A 72 11.47 4.73 -8.06
N GLN A 73 12.12 4.76 -6.89
CA GLN A 73 13.54 4.39 -6.76
C GLN A 73 13.72 2.86 -6.72
N ASP A 74 12.84 2.19 -6.00
CA ASP A 74 12.71 0.74 -5.98
C ASP A 74 11.29 0.42 -6.45
N PRO A 75 11.08 -0.34 -7.56
CA PRO A 75 9.76 -0.52 -8.17
C PRO A 75 8.85 -1.36 -7.25
N SER A 76 8.30 -0.69 -6.25
CA SER A 76 7.43 -1.23 -5.22
C SER A 76 6.22 -0.32 -5.02
N ALA A 77 5.09 -0.93 -4.64
CA ALA A 77 3.82 -0.23 -4.58
C ALA A 77 2.88 -0.77 -3.49
N GLY A 78 1.85 0.01 -3.20
CA GLY A 78 0.84 -0.26 -2.18
C GLY A 78 1.27 0.12 -0.77
N ILE A 79 0.37 -0.07 0.20
CA ILE A 79 0.58 0.30 1.61
C ILE A 79 1.88 -0.30 2.19
N PHE A 80 2.23 -1.51 1.75
CA PHE A 80 3.36 -2.26 2.29
C PHE A 80 4.57 -2.29 1.35
N HIS A 81 4.55 -1.50 0.27
CA HIS A 81 5.58 -1.45 -0.76
C HIS A 81 6.06 -2.84 -1.21
N ALA A 82 5.13 -3.63 -1.74
CA ALA A 82 5.48 -4.92 -2.30
C ALA A 82 6.36 -4.73 -3.55
N TYR A 83 7.51 -5.40 -3.59
CA TYR A 83 8.42 -5.35 -4.74
C TYR A 83 7.76 -5.96 -5.99
N ILE A 84 7.40 -5.10 -6.96
CA ILE A 84 6.57 -5.47 -8.12
C ILE A 84 7.17 -6.62 -8.92
N PRO A 85 8.48 -6.65 -9.23
CA PRO A 85 9.08 -7.79 -9.93
C PRO A 85 8.97 -9.10 -9.14
N GLY A 86 9.00 -9.03 -7.80
CA GLY A 86 8.78 -10.18 -6.92
C GLY A 86 7.34 -10.69 -6.98
N VAL A 87 6.38 -9.77 -7.01
CA VAL A 87 4.95 -10.11 -7.18
C VAL A 87 4.74 -10.80 -8.53
N ILE A 88 5.20 -10.21 -9.63
CA ILE A 88 5.04 -10.77 -10.99
C ILE A 88 5.57 -12.20 -11.07
N LYS A 89 6.73 -12.50 -10.47
CA LYS A 89 7.32 -13.85 -10.46
C LYS A 89 6.44 -14.92 -9.83
N ARG A 90 5.47 -14.55 -8.97
CA ARG A 90 4.50 -15.47 -8.37
C ARG A 90 3.36 -15.87 -9.31
N TYR A 91 3.19 -15.14 -10.42
CA TYR A 91 2.14 -15.35 -11.39
C TYR A 91 2.74 -15.81 -12.72
N PRO A 92 2.87 -17.14 -12.97
CA PRO A 92 3.61 -17.68 -14.10
C PRO A 92 3.04 -17.29 -15.48
N LYS A 93 1.79 -16.83 -15.53
CA LYS A 93 1.15 -16.34 -16.77
C LYS A 93 1.53 -14.90 -17.11
N LEU A 94 2.12 -14.16 -16.18
CA LEU A 94 2.52 -12.77 -16.39
C LEU A 94 3.94 -12.68 -16.93
N LYS A 95 4.13 -11.82 -17.93
CA LYS A 95 5.45 -11.52 -18.48
C LYS A 95 6.07 -10.35 -17.72
N GLN A 96 7.37 -10.40 -17.49
CA GLN A 96 8.09 -9.31 -16.82
C GLN A 96 8.38 -8.19 -17.84
N ASN A 97 7.47 -7.23 -17.98
CA ASN A 97 7.60 -6.06 -18.85
C ASN A 97 6.97 -4.81 -18.21
N GLY A 98 7.15 -3.63 -18.82
CA GLY A 98 6.68 -2.36 -18.27
C GLY A 98 5.17 -2.27 -18.10
N PHE A 99 4.39 -2.81 -19.05
CA PHE A 99 2.92 -2.84 -18.94
C PHE A 99 2.47 -3.65 -17.72
N THR A 100 3.03 -4.85 -17.54
CA THR A 100 2.71 -5.70 -16.38
C THR A 100 3.17 -5.07 -15.07
N GLN A 101 4.31 -4.37 -15.04
CA GLN A 101 4.73 -3.64 -13.84
C GLN A 101 3.76 -2.53 -13.47
N ASN A 102 3.30 -1.73 -14.45
CA ASN A 102 2.30 -0.69 -14.22
C ASN A 102 0.98 -1.28 -13.74
N MET A 103 0.51 -2.35 -14.38
CA MET A 103 -0.73 -3.04 -14.02
C MET A 103 -0.68 -3.59 -12.58
N VAL A 104 0.39 -4.31 -12.22
CA VAL A 104 0.56 -4.85 -10.86
C VAL A 104 0.75 -3.73 -9.84
N GLY A 105 1.50 -2.69 -10.19
CA GLY A 105 1.67 -1.51 -9.34
C GLY A 105 0.33 -0.82 -9.04
N ALA A 106 -0.49 -0.58 -10.06
CA ALA A 106 -1.82 -0.02 -9.91
C ALA A 106 -2.71 -0.89 -9.00
N MET A 107 -2.73 -2.21 -9.22
CA MET A 107 -3.47 -3.14 -8.36
C MET A 107 -3.04 -3.07 -6.89
N LEU A 108 -1.73 -2.97 -6.62
CA LEU A 108 -1.23 -2.84 -5.24
C LEU A 108 -1.61 -1.50 -4.59
N VAL A 109 -1.79 -0.44 -5.37
CA VAL A 109 -2.19 0.89 -4.88
C VAL A 109 -3.69 0.97 -4.62
N GLU A 110 -4.48 0.39 -5.52
CA GLU A 110 -5.95 0.45 -5.52
C GLU A 110 -6.57 -0.57 -4.55
N ASP A 111 -6.00 -1.76 -4.45
CA ASP A 111 -6.52 -2.85 -3.63
C ASP A 111 -5.61 -3.11 -2.41
N ASP A 112 -5.90 -2.41 -1.31
CA ASP A 112 -5.19 -2.53 -0.04
C ASP A 112 -5.22 -3.96 0.53
N LYS A 113 -6.28 -4.71 0.20
CA LYS A 113 -6.49 -6.08 0.63
C LYS A 113 -5.61 -7.04 -0.15
N PHE A 114 -5.48 -6.84 -1.46
CA PHE A 114 -4.47 -7.52 -2.27
C PHE A 114 -3.05 -7.19 -1.78
N ALA A 115 -2.76 -5.92 -1.51
CA ALA A 115 -1.45 -5.50 -0.97
C ALA A 115 -1.14 -6.20 0.36
N ALA A 116 -2.11 -6.29 1.28
CA ALA A 116 -1.95 -6.98 2.56
C ALA A 116 -1.68 -8.48 2.36
N GLN A 117 -2.38 -9.15 1.45
CA GLN A 117 -2.16 -10.57 1.14
C GLN A 117 -0.74 -10.82 0.61
N ILE A 118 -0.24 -9.96 -0.27
CA ILE A 118 1.12 -10.05 -0.79
C ILE A 118 2.16 -9.88 0.33
N ALA A 119 1.97 -8.89 1.21
CA ALA A 119 2.86 -8.63 2.33
C ALA A 119 2.84 -9.78 3.36
N ILE A 120 1.68 -10.30 3.72
CA ILE A 120 1.53 -11.46 4.63
C ILE A 120 2.20 -12.70 4.01
N SER A 121 2.01 -12.94 2.71
CA SER A 121 2.67 -14.05 2.02
C SER A 121 4.19 -13.93 2.06
N GLU A 122 4.73 -12.71 1.95
CA GLU A 122 6.18 -12.44 2.09
C GLU A 122 6.66 -12.72 3.52
N LEU A 123 5.93 -12.23 4.53
CA LEU A 123 6.26 -12.47 5.94
C LEU A 123 6.22 -13.96 6.29
N LYS A 124 5.21 -14.70 5.83
CA LYS A 124 5.11 -16.17 6.01
C LYS A 124 6.27 -16.91 5.33
N PHE A 125 6.65 -16.48 4.14
CA PHE A 125 7.82 -17.04 3.46
C PHE A 125 9.09 -16.85 4.29
N TRP A 126 9.34 -15.63 4.77
CA TRP A 126 10.52 -15.35 5.58
C TRP A 126 10.48 -16.00 6.97
N ASP A 127 9.30 -16.12 7.57
CA ASP A 127 9.12 -16.84 8.82
C ASP A 127 9.53 -18.30 8.70
N LYS A 128 9.12 -18.97 7.62
CA LYS A 128 9.57 -20.32 7.30
C LYS A 128 11.09 -20.40 7.11
N ILE A 129 11.68 -19.45 6.38
CA ILE A 129 13.14 -19.43 6.12
C ILE A 129 13.94 -19.20 7.41
N HIS A 130 13.47 -18.30 8.27
CA HIS A 130 14.19 -17.85 9.47
C HIS A 130 13.72 -18.50 10.77
N LYS A 131 12.79 -19.46 10.70
CA LYS A 131 12.31 -20.28 11.81
C LYS A 131 11.81 -19.44 12.99
N GLY A 132 10.96 -18.45 12.71
CA GLY A 132 10.42 -17.55 13.75
C GLY A 132 11.39 -16.48 14.26
N ASN A 133 12.61 -16.37 13.71
CA ASN A 133 13.51 -15.28 14.10
C ASN A 133 13.01 -13.94 13.54
N TRP A 134 12.19 -13.24 14.33
CA TRP A 134 11.51 -12.01 13.94
C TRP A 134 12.44 -10.93 13.36
N ARG A 135 13.63 -10.74 13.96
CA ARG A 135 14.63 -9.80 13.43
C ARG A 135 15.03 -10.14 12.00
N ASN A 136 15.33 -11.41 11.73
CA ASN A 136 15.73 -11.83 10.38
C ASN A 136 14.55 -11.80 9.40
N ILE A 137 13.33 -12.09 9.86
CA ILE A 137 12.09 -11.95 9.06
C ILE A 137 11.95 -10.51 8.57
N VAL A 138 11.99 -9.55 9.49
CA VAL A 138 11.86 -8.12 9.16
C VAL A 138 13.00 -7.63 8.26
N LYS A 139 14.23 -8.06 8.52
CA LYS A 139 15.38 -7.74 7.66
C LYS A 139 15.20 -8.27 6.24
N SER A 140 14.72 -9.50 6.11
CA SER A 140 14.49 -10.11 4.80
C SER A 140 13.25 -9.57 4.09
N TYR A 141 12.24 -9.08 4.80
CA TYR A 141 11.16 -8.32 4.17
C TYR A 141 11.70 -7.13 3.37
N ASN A 142 12.66 -6.38 3.94
CA ASN A 142 13.24 -5.21 3.26
C ASN A 142 14.34 -5.55 2.24
N LYS A 143 15.21 -6.52 2.53
CA LYS A 143 16.43 -6.79 1.72
C LYS A 143 16.49 -8.17 1.10
N GLY A 144 15.48 -9.02 1.27
CA GLY A 144 15.52 -10.42 0.87
C GLY A 144 16.73 -11.15 1.45
N TYR A 145 17.45 -11.90 0.61
CA TYR A 145 18.71 -12.55 0.98
C TYR A 145 19.92 -11.60 0.93
N SER A 146 19.79 -10.38 0.40
CA SER A 146 20.96 -9.55 0.10
C SER A 146 21.69 -9.06 1.37
N TRP A 147 20.98 -8.90 2.48
CA TRP A 147 21.58 -8.49 3.76
C TRP A 147 22.60 -9.50 4.29
N GLN A 148 22.50 -10.78 3.91
CA GLN A 148 23.46 -11.81 4.31
C GLN A 148 24.73 -11.79 3.47
N LYS A 149 24.70 -11.12 2.30
CA LYS A 149 25.77 -11.18 1.30
C LYS A 149 26.84 -10.10 1.46
N ASN A 150 26.51 -8.95 2.05
CA ASN A 150 27.47 -7.87 2.25
C ASN A 150 27.11 -6.98 3.45
N LEU A 151 28.14 -6.42 4.08
CA LEU A 151 28.04 -5.62 5.30
C LEU A 151 27.13 -4.39 5.11
N GLN A 152 27.20 -3.71 3.98
CA GLN A 152 26.40 -2.50 3.73
C GLN A 152 24.90 -2.80 3.66
N SER A 153 24.51 -3.89 2.99
CA SER A 153 23.13 -4.36 2.94
C SER A 153 22.66 -4.82 4.31
N ASN A 154 23.53 -5.45 5.10
CA ASN A 154 23.22 -5.79 6.49
C ASN A 154 22.94 -4.54 7.33
N ILE A 155 23.80 -3.51 7.28
CA ILE A 155 23.61 -2.26 8.01
C ILE A 155 22.26 -1.61 7.66
N GLN A 156 21.88 -1.60 6.39
CA GLN A 156 20.58 -1.07 5.96
C GLN A 156 19.41 -1.89 6.52
N ALA A 157 19.51 -3.23 6.46
CA ALA A 157 18.48 -4.11 7.00
C ALA A 157 18.36 -3.99 8.54
N GLU A 158 19.47 -3.81 9.26
CA GLU A 158 19.47 -3.54 10.71
C GLU A 158 18.77 -2.22 11.05
N LYS A 159 19.06 -1.16 10.29
CA LYS A 159 18.37 0.14 10.47
C LYS A 159 16.87 0.00 10.24
N TYR A 160 16.47 -0.73 9.19
CA TYR A 160 15.06 -1.01 8.91
C TYR A 160 14.41 -1.78 10.06
N TYR A 161 15.04 -2.85 10.53
CA TYR A 161 14.57 -3.63 11.69
C TYR A 161 14.40 -2.77 12.94
N ALA A 162 15.39 -1.94 13.29
CA ALA A 162 15.32 -1.09 14.47
C ALA A 162 14.15 -0.09 14.39
N ASP A 163 13.89 0.45 13.20
CA ASP A 163 12.76 1.35 12.96
C ASP A 163 11.41 0.63 13.10
N ILE A 164 11.27 -0.57 12.53
CA ILE A 164 10.08 -1.41 12.70
C ILE A 164 9.85 -1.76 14.17
N ALA A 165 10.89 -2.15 14.91
CA ALA A 165 10.78 -2.46 16.34
C ALA A 165 10.33 -1.26 17.18
N LYS A 166 10.84 -0.07 16.87
CA LYS A 166 10.36 1.17 17.51
C LYS A 166 8.88 1.40 17.22
N LYS A 167 8.47 1.28 15.96
CA LYS A 167 7.07 1.47 15.54
C LYS A 167 6.12 0.44 16.18
N VAL A 168 6.53 -0.82 16.25
CA VAL A 168 5.77 -1.87 16.96
C VAL A 168 5.50 -1.46 18.40
N LYS A 169 6.53 -1.01 19.13
CA LYS A 169 6.35 -0.56 20.52
C LYS A 169 5.37 0.62 20.63
N GLN A 170 5.50 1.62 19.75
CA GLN A 170 4.58 2.76 19.72
C GLN A 170 3.15 2.34 19.40
N LEU A 171 2.96 1.38 18.49
CA LEU A 171 1.65 0.85 18.14
C LEU A 171 1.03 0.04 19.28
N GLN A 172 1.84 -0.71 20.04
CA GLN A 172 1.39 -1.41 21.25
C GLN A 172 0.88 -0.43 22.30
N GLU A 173 1.63 0.65 22.57
CA GLU A 173 1.22 1.70 23.50
C GLU A 173 -0.03 2.45 23.01
N TYR A 174 -0.09 2.77 21.72
CA TYR A 174 -1.23 3.44 21.10
C TYR A 174 -2.51 2.59 21.16
N PHE A 175 -2.43 1.29 20.84
CA PHE A 175 -3.59 0.40 20.89
C PHE A 175 -4.01 0.04 22.31
N ALA A 176 -3.09 0.04 23.28
CA ALA A 176 -3.44 -0.19 24.69
C ALA A 176 -4.10 1.05 25.35
N SER A 177 -3.70 2.26 24.97
CA SER A 177 -4.19 3.51 25.57
C SER A 177 -5.51 4.00 24.99
N ASN A 178 -5.75 3.75 23.71
CA ASN A 178 -7.04 4.01 23.08
C ASN A 178 -7.86 2.73 23.20
N GLU A 179 -8.58 2.52 24.32
CA GLU A 179 -9.45 1.35 24.62
C GLU A 179 -9.84 0.51 23.38
N LEU A 180 -8.90 -0.29 22.88
CA LEU A 180 -9.18 -1.53 22.18
C LEU A 180 -9.34 -2.56 23.29
N ASP A 181 -10.23 -2.22 24.22
CA ASP A 181 -10.62 -3.07 25.33
C ASP A 181 -11.14 -4.39 24.74
N GLU A 182 -11.08 -5.48 25.48
CA GLU A 182 -11.39 -6.83 25.01
C GLU A 182 -12.79 -6.95 24.33
N THR A 183 -13.64 -5.93 24.49
CA THR A 183 -14.90 -5.67 23.80
C THR A 183 -14.79 -5.25 22.32
N ALA A 184 -13.72 -4.58 21.88
CA ALA A 184 -13.42 -4.30 20.46
C ALA A 184 -12.67 -5.46 19.76
N LEU A 185 -12.00 -6.32 20.56
CA LEU A 185 -11.49 -7.63 20.12
C LEU A 185 -12.61 -8.67 19.95
N LYS A 186 -13.80 -8.46 20.53
CA LYS A 186 -15.05 -8.99 19.97
C LYS A 186 -15.35 -8.20 18.70
N ILE A 187 -14.61 -8.50 17.64
CA ILE A 187 -14.89 -8.02 16.30
C ILE A 187 -16.40 -8.26 16.06
N PRO A 188 -17.21 -7.23 15.75
CA PRO A 188 -18.60 -7.44 15.39
C PRO A 188 -18.66 -8.50 14.30
N GLN A 189 -19.57 -9.47 14.39
CA GLN A 189 -19.61 -10.62 13.47
C GLN A 189 -19.57 -10.21 11.98
N GLU A 190 -20.06 -9.00 11.70
CA GLU A 190 -20.02 -8.29 10.41
C GLU A 190 -18.61 -7.82 9.96
N LYS A 191 -17.73 -7.37 10.87
CA LYS A 191 -16.31 -7.07 10.59
C LYS A 191 -15.45 -8.34 10.58
N LEU A 192 -15.90 -9.40 11.25
CA LEU A 192 -15.26 -10.72 11.29
C LEU A 192 -15.38 -11.42 9.93
N GLN A 193 -16.41 -11.10 9.14
CA GLN A 193 -16.52 -11.55 7.75
C GLN A 193 -15.29 -11.19 6.90
N ASN A 194 -14.62 -10.06 7.16
CA ASN A 194 -13.37 -9.73 6.47
C ASN A 194 -12.19 -10.59 6.95
N ILE A 195 -12.13 -10.94 8.24
CA ILE A 195 -11.08 -11.79 8.82
C ILE A 195 -11.27 -13.26 8.45
N GLU A 196 -12.52 -13.75 8.49
CA GLU A 196 -12.94 -15.05 8.00
C GLU A 196 -12.74 -15.17 6.48
N TYR A 197 -12.92 -14.08 5.72
CA TYR A 197 -12.50 -14.00 4.32
C TYR A 197 -10.97 -14.19 4.16
N TYR A 198 -10.14 -13.53 4.97
CA TYR A 198 -8.68 -13.70 4.91
C TYR A 198 -8.25 -15.11 5.33
N ALA A 199 -8.96 -15.73 6.27
CA ALA A 199 -8.74 -17.12 6.71
C ALA A 199 -9.18 -18.15 5.64
N ASN A 200 -10.33 -17.91 4.98
CA ASN A 200 -10.88 -18.79 3.94
C ASN A 200 -10.16 -18.70 2.59
N LEU A 201 -9.29 -17.70 2.39
CA LEU A 201 -8.40 -17.67 1.23
C LEU A 201 -7.30 -18.74 1.28
N GLU A 202 -6.94 -19.23 2.47
CA GLU A 202 -5.97 -20.32 2.62
C GLU A 202 -6.58 -21.67 2.22
N THR A 203 -7.86 -21.89 2.53
CA THR A 203 -8.55 -23.16 2.25
C THR A 203 -8.96 -23.32 0.78
N GLN A 204 -9.14 -22.23 0.02
CA GLN A 204 -9.40 -22.29 -1.42
C GLN A 204 -8.13 -22.31 -2.29
N LYS A 205 -6.99 -21.83 -1.77
CA LYS A 205 -5.72 -21.73 -2.51
C LYS A 205 -5.02 -23.05 -2.82
N GLU A 206 -5.30 -24.11 -2.08
CA GLU A 206 -4.70 -25.42 -2.39
C GLU A 206 -5.32 -26.10 -3.63
N LYS A 207 -6.42 -25.57 -4.17
CA LYS A 207 -7.15 -26.20 -5.29
C LYS A 207 -7.26 -25.37 -6.58
N GLU A 208 -7.01 -24.06 -6.56
CA GLU A 208 -7.08 -23.20 -7.77
C GLU A 208 -5.79 -22.45 -8.08
N PRO A 209 -5.44 -22.27 -9.38
CA PRO A 209 -4.28 -21.46 -9.76
C PRO A 209 -4.43 -20.02 -9.27
N LEU A 210 -3.37 -19.47 -8.68
CA LEU A 210 -3.29 -18.09 -8.19
C LEU A 210 -3.61 -17.09 -9.32
N LEU A 211 -4.88 -16.71 -9.46
CA LEU A 211 -5.34 -15.69 -10.41
C LEU A 211 -5.31 -14.32 -9.72
N LEU A 212 -4.85 -13.28 -10.42
CA LEU A 212 -4.95 -11.91 -9.92
C LEU A 212 -6.43 -11.51 -9.76
N PRO A 213 -6.78 -10.59 -8.86
CA PRO A 213 -8.15 -10.11 -8.66
C PRO A 213 -8.84 -9.66 -9.97
N ILE A 214 -8.11 -9.03 -10.89
CA ILE A 214 -8.61 -8.64 -12.22
C ILE A 214 -9.08 -9.82 -13.09
N TYR A 215 -8.60 -11.04 -12.82
CA TYR A 215 -9.07 -12.26 -13.49
C TYR A 215 -10.21 -12.96 -12.72
N GLN A 216 -10.48 -12.55 -11.48
CA GLN A 216 -11.61 -13.03 -10.68
C GLN A 216 -12.86 -12.15 -10.87
N ILE A 217 -12.68 -10.88 -11.22
CA ILE A 217 -13.76 -9.99 -11.67
C ILE A 217 -14.12 -10.37 -13.11
N GLY A 218 -14.95 -11.41 -13.24
CA GLY A 218 -15.59 -11.75 -14.49
C GLY A 218 -16.60 -10.67 -14.90
N THR A 219 -16.39 -10.08 -16.08
CA THR A 219 -17.44 -9.74 -17.05
C THR A 219 -18.34 -8.51 -16.86
N GLU A 220 -18.10 -7.56 -15.94
CA GLU A 220 -18.96 -6.35 -15.90
C GLU A 220 -18.54 -5.24 -16.88
N PHE A 221 -17.29 -5.22 -17.35
CA PHE A 221 -16.82 -4.32 -18.41
C PHE A 221 -16.94 -4.90 -19.83
N ALA A 222 -17.51 -6.10 -19.97
CA ALA A 222 -17.72 -6.78 -21.26
C ALA A 222 -19.17 -6.69 -21.75
N ALA A 223 -19.95 -5.71 -21.32
CA ALA A 223 -21.08 -5.28 -22.14
C ALA A 223 -20.49 -4.80 -23.48
N PRO A 224 -20.95 -5.29 -24.64
CA PRO A 224 -20.45 -4.79 -25.91
C PRO A 224 -20.71 -3.29 -25.92
N LEU A 225 -19.64 -2.50 -26.03
CA LEU A 225 -19.74 -1.08 -26.32
C LEU A 225 -20.71 -0.95 -27.49
N LYS A 226 -21.88 -0.34 -27.27
CA LYS A 226 -22.70 0.13 -28.39
C LYS A 226 -21.78 1.02 -29.20
N LYS A 227 -21.48 0.57 -30.43
CA LYS A 227 -20.60 1.25 -31.36
C LYS A 227 -21.24 2.59 -31.72
N ASN A 228 -21.00 3.61 -30.90
CA ASN A 228 -21.19 4.98 -31.33
C ASN A 228 -20.09 5.25 -32.36
N LYS A 229 -20.52 5.78 -33.51
CA LYS A 229 -19.64 6.16 -34.60
C LYS A 229 -18.60 7.13 -34.02
N THR A 230 -17.36 6.67 -33.88
CA THR A 230 -16.28 7.53 -33.43
C THR A 230 -16.17 8.65 -34.45
N ILE A 231 -16.42 9.90 -34.04
CA ILE A 231 -16.02 11.07 -34.81
C ILE A 231 -14.52 11.25 -34.52
N LEU A 232 -13.71 10.32 -35.02
CA LEU A 232 -12.36 10.67 -35.40
C LEU A 232 -12.56 11.41 -36.72
N LYS A 233 -12.72 12.74 -36.66
CA LYS A 233 -12.23 13.53 -37.78
C LYS A 233 -10.77 13.11 -37.91
N GLU A 234 -10.47 12.52 -39.06
CA GLU A 234 -9.13 12.20 -39.51
C GLU A 234 -8.19 13.25 -38.97
N PHE A 235 -7.27 12.81 -38.12
CA PHE A 235 -6.06 13.57 -37.85
C PHE A 235 -5.47 13.80 -39.23
N GLU A 236 -5.60 15.02 -39.72
CA GLU A 236 -4.96 15.50 -40.93
C GLU A 236 -3.50 15.08 -40.83
N LEU A 237 -3.14 14.08 -41.64
CA LEU A 237 -1.77 13.82 -42.02
C LEU A 237 -1.28 15.10 -42.68
N MET A 238 -0.68 16.00 -41.90
CA MET A 238 0.19 17.02 -42.44
C MET A 238 1.42 16.30 -43.00
N GLU A 239 1.28 15.88 -44.25
CA GLU A 239 2.39 15.96 -45.20
C GLU A 239 2.76 17.44 -45.32
N ASP A 240 3.82 17.85 -44.64
CA ASP A 240 4.56 19.05 -45.01
C ASP A 240 5.89 18.63 -45.63
N TYR A 241 6.13 19.26 -46.78
CA TYR A 241 7.20 19.10 -47.77
C TYR A 241 8.63 19.20 -47.23
#